data_AF-A0A7H0WB59-F1
#
_entry.id   AF-A0A7H0WB59-F1
#
_cell.length_a   1.000
_cell.length_b   1.000
_cell.length_c   1.000
_cell.angle_alpha   90.00
_cell.angle_beta   90.00
_cell.angle_gamma   90.00
#
_symmetry.space_group_name_H-M   'P 1'
#
loop_
_entity.id
_entity.type
_entity.pdbx_description
1 polymer ?
#
loop_
_entity_poly.entity_id
_entity_poly.type
_entity_poly.pdbx_seq_one_letter_code
_entity_poly.pdbx_strand_id
1 'polypeptide(L)'
;MNREYGILMVVLVMSMLVSMLVMEIWERISEEKKDREKESAYECGFNPFMEEKSGYEMRYYKLGIMYIIMDVEISYMYPWSIGMVEIGKEGVVGGIIFMLMLTIGYVYEWKKGGIEWE
;
A
#
# COMPACT_ATOMS: atom_id res chain seq x y z
N MET A 1 -20.71 3.84 18.66
CA MET A 1 -20.74 4.13 17.22
C MET A 1 -20.42 5.58 16.88
N ASN A 2 -21.33 6.57 16.91
CA ASN A 2 -21.00 7.95 16.45
C ASN A 2 -19.87 8.65 17.26
N ARG A 3 -19.75 8.35 18.56
CA ARG A 3 -18.71 8.92 19.42
C ARG A 3 -17.30 8.39 19.07
N GLU A 4 -17.18 7.13 18.71
CA GLU A 4 -15.88 6.51 18.39
C GLU A 4 -15.35 7.04 17.04
N TYR A 5 -16.22 7.14 16.04
CA TYR A 5 -15.87 7.78 14.77
C TYR A 5 -15.53 9.27 14.94
N GLY A 6 -16.20 9.97 15.85
CA GLY A 6 -15.84 11.33 16.23
C GLY A 6 -14.42 11.43 16.81
N ILE A 7 -14.03 10.51 17.70
CA ILE A 7 -12.68 10.45 18.26
C ILE A 7 -11.64 10.15 17.16
N LEU A 8 -11.92 9.20 16.26
CA LEU A 8 -11.02 8.88 15.14
C LEU A 8 -10.79 10.10 14.22
N MET A 9 -11.85 10.83 13.89
CA MET A 9 -11.74 12.06 13.10
C MET A 9 -10.90 13.13 13.79
N VAL A 10 -11.08 13.32 15.10
CA VAL A 10 -10.28 14.27 15.88
C VAL A 10 -8.81 13.88 15.87
N VAL A 11 -8.48 12.60 16.08
CA VAL A 11 -7.09 12.12 16.05
C VAL A 11 -6.45 12.34 14.68
N LEU A 12 -7.17 12.04 13.60
CA LEU A 12 -6.67 12.22 12.23
C LEU A 12 -6.41 13.69 11.89
N VAL A 13 -7.31 14.60 12.29
CA VAL A 13 -7.11 16.04 12.08
C VAL A 13 -5.95 16.54 12.94
N MET A 14 -5.87 16.11 14.20
CA MET A 14 -4.78 16.53 15.09
C MET A 14 -3.41 16.05 14.61
N SER A 15 -3.29 14.82 14.10
CA SER A 15 -2.01 14.33 13.56
C SER A 15 -1.57 15.14 12.33
N MET A 16 -2.49 15.45 11.41
CA MET A 16 -2.20 16.31 10.26
C MET A 16 -1.76 17.72 10.70
N LEU A 17 -2.48 18.34 11.64
CA LEU A 17 -2.12 19.67 12.16
C LEU A 17 -0.75 19.68 12.83
N VAL A 18 -0.43 18.68 13.65
CA VAL A 18 0.88 18.57 14.27
C VAL A 18 1.98 18.40 13.22
N SER A 19 1.78 17.54 12.22
CA SER A 19 2.76 17.38 11.14
C SER A 19 2.99 18.68 10.36
N MET A 20 1.93 19.43 10.04
CA MET A 20 2.05 20.73 9.37
C MET A 20 2.77 21.77 10.24
N LEU A 21 2.42 21.86 11.53
CA LEU A 21 3.07 22.77 12.46
C LEU A 21 4.56 22.46 12.62
N VAL A 22 4.93 21.18 12.69
CA VAL A 22 6.34 20.77 12.77
C VAL A 22 7.10 21.17 11.50
N MET A 23 6.50 20.98 10.31
CA MET A 23 7.11 21.43 9.05
C MET A 23 7.28 22.95 9.02
N GLU A 24 6.26 23.72 9.39
CA GLU A 24 6.34 25.20 9.41
C GLU A 24 7.36 25.73 10.42
N ILE A 25 7.43 25.12 11.61
CA ILE A 25 8.42 25.49 12.62
C ILE A 25 9.82 25.18 12.10
N TRP A 26 10.01 24.02 11.48
CA TRP A 26 11.30 23.62 10.94
C TRP A 26 11.77 24.56 9.83
N GLU A 27 10.90 24.90 8.87
CA GLU A 27 11.22 25.85 7.80
C GLU A 27 11.60 27.24 8.33
N ARG A 28 10.96 27.70 9.42
CA ARG A 28 11.25 29.02 10.02
C ARG A 28 12.55 29.05 10.83
N ILE A 29 12.93 27.93 11.45
CA ILE A 29 14.16 27.82 12.26
C ILE A 29 15.37 27.50 11.37
N SER A 30 15.16 26.77 10.26
CA SER A 30 16.22 26.34 9.37
C SER A 30 16.94 27.52 8.72
N GLU A 31 18.22 27.71 9.05
CA GLU A 31 19.12 28.62 8.33
C GLU A 31 19.59 27.96 7.03
N GLU A 32 18.66 27.83 6.07
CA GLU A 32 18.96 27.16 4.81
C GLU A 32 19.76 28.08 3.87
N LYS A 33 21.09 27.86 3.79
CA LYS A 33 21.90 28.40 2.70
C LYS A 33 21.66 27.57 1.44
N LYS A 34 20.75 28.05 0.59
CA LYS A 34 20.51 27.55 -0.75
C LYS A 34 21.78 27.67 -1.57
N ASP A 35 22.37 26.53 -1.87
CA ASP A 35 23.55 26.40 -2.72
C ASP A 35 23.17 25.47 -3.86
N ARG A 36 23.63 25.77 -5.08
CA ARG A 36 23.25 25.04 -6.28
C ARG A 36 23.60 23.55 -6.19
N GLU A 37 24.71 23.23 -5.54
CA GLU A 37 25.16 21.85 -5.31
C GLU A 37 24.31 21.11 -4.26
N LYS A 38 23.63 21.82 -3.35
CA LYS A 38 22.70 21.20 -2.39
C LYS A 38 21.33 20.92 -3.02
N GLU A 39 20.95 21.72 -4.01
CA GLU A 39 19.68 21.57 -4.73
C GLU A 39 19.79 20.63 -5.95
N SER A 40 21.00 20.25 -6.37
CA SER A 40 21.21 19.26 -7.43
C SER A 40 20.94 17.83 -6.97
N ALA A 41 20.41 17.01 -7.88
CA ALA A 41 20.22 15.58 -7.62
C ALA A 41 21.54 14.90 -7.22
N TYR A 42 21.48 14.04 -6.21
CA TYR A 42 22.66 13.30 -5.76
C TYR A 42 23.06 12.26 -6.79
N GLU A 43 24.23 12.44 -7.40
CA GLU A 43 24.81 11.47 -8.33
C GLU A 43 26.32 11.34 -8.13
N CYS A 44 26.74 11.16 -6.86
CA CYS A 44 28.15 10.98 -6.49
C CYS A 44 29.10 12.07 -7.03
N GLY A 45 28.62 13.31 -7.20
CA GLY A 45 29.40 14.45 -7.71
C GLY A 45 29.39 14.60 -9.24
N PHE A 46 28.58 13.81 -9.95
CA PHE A 46 28.33 13.96 -11.40
C PHE A 46 27.03 14.72 -11.67
N ASN A 47 26.89 15.23 -12.91
CA ASN A 47 25.66 15.88 -13.35
C ASN A 47 24.61 14.81 -13.66
N PRO A 48 23.36 14.95 -13.15
CA PRO A 48 22.27 13.99 -13.35
C PRO A 48 22.15 13.58 -14.81
N PHE A 49 22.23 12.28 -15.09
CA PHE A 49 21.96 11.77 -16.43
C PHE A 49 20.50 12.09 -16.81
N MET A 50 20.30 12.97 -17.79
CA MET A 50 18.97 13.30 -18.35
C MET A 50 18.37 12.19 -19.24
N GLU A 51 18.98 11.01 -19.27
CA GLU A 51 18.40 9.84 -19.96
C GLU A 51 17.44 9.10 -19.04
N GLU A 52 16.30 9.73 -18.75
CA GLU A 52 15.17 9.03 -18.13
C GLU A 52 14.45 8.19 -19.18
N LYS A 53 15.08 7.09 -19.60
CA LYS A 53 14.39 5.95 -20.19
C LYS A 53 14.39 4.78 -19.23
N SER A 54 13.96 5.04 -17.99
CA SER A 54 13.39 3.99 -17.16
C SER A 54 12.00 3.68 -17.72
N GLY A 55 11.94 2.79 -18.71
CA GLY A 55 10.67 2.15 -19.03
C GLY A 55 10.21 1.45 -17.74
N TYR A 56 9.06 1.88 -17.20
CA TYR A 56 8.52 1.30 -15.98
C TYR A 56 8.57 -0.23 -16.05
N GLU A 57 9.29 -0.85 -15.10
CA GLU A 57 9.38 -2.29 -15.05
C GLU A 57 7.97 -2.86 -14.86
N MET A 58 7.50 -3.71 -15.78
CA MET A 58 6.19 -4.37 -15.67
C MET A 58 6.04 -5.21 -14.39
N ARG A 59 7.13 -5.43 -13.65
CA ARG A 59 7.18 -6.14 -12.37
C ARG A 59 6.25 -5.50 -11.33
N TYR A 60 6.26 -4.17 -11.21
CA TYR A 60 5.40 -3.45 -10.26
C TYR A 60 3.92 -3.57 -10.60
N TYR A 61 3.58 -3.68 -11.88
CA TYR A 61 2.22 -3.86 -12.34
C TYR A 61 1.65 -5.23 -11.96
N LYS A 62 2.43 -6.31 -12.15
CA LYS A 62 2.02 -7.67 -11.74
C LYS A 62 1.78 -7.75 -10.23
N LEU A 63 2.67 -7.15 -9.44
CA LEU A 63 2.53 -7.09 -7.99
C LEU A 63 1.29 -6.27 -7.58
N GLY A 64 1.04 -5.14 -8.23
CA GLY A 64 -0.12 -4.29 -7.95
C GLY A 64 -1.46 -5.00 -8.20
N ILE A 65 -1.60 -5.71 -9.33
CA ILE A 65 -2.82 -6.49 -9.60
C ILE A 65 -2.98 -7.62 -8.58
N MET A 66 -1.91 -8.36 -8.29
CA MET A 66 -1.95 -9.43 -7.31
C MET A 66 -2.40 -8.91 -5.93
N TYR A 67 -1.87 -7.77 -5.50
CA TYR A 67 -2.26 -7.11 -4.26
C TYR A 67 -3.75 -6.76 -4.25
N ILE A 68 -4.29 -6.17 -5.32
CA ILE A 68 -5.71 -5.83 -5.42
C ILE A 68 -6.61 -7.08 -5.33
N ILE A 69 -6.23 -8.17 -6.01
CA ILE A 69 -6.99 -9.42 -5.96
C ILE A 69 -7.01 -10.00 -4.53
N MET A 70 -5.87 -10.01 -3.86
CA MET A 70 -5.74 -10.48 -2.47
C MET A 70 -6.47 -9.58 -1.47
N ASP A 71 -6.51 -8.27 -1.68
CA ASP A 71 -7.26 -7.34 -0.83
C ASP A 71 -8.78 -7.57 -0.95
N VAL A 72 -9.27 -7.84 -2.17
CA VAL A 72 -10.66 -8.23 -2.41
C VAL A 72 -10.99 -9.58 -1.77
N GLU A 73 -10.05 -10.53 -1.79
CA GLU A 73 -10.21 -11.82 -1.09
C GLU A 73 -10.46 -11.62 0.41
N ILE A 74 -9.59 -10.85 1.07
CA ILE A 74 -9.69 -10.57 2.51
C ILE A 74 -10.98 -9.81 2.83
N SER A 75 -11.35 -8.85 1.98
CA SER A 75 -12.60 -8.09 2.12
C SER A 75 -13.84 -9.00 2.07
N TYR A 76 -13.79 -10.10 1.31
CA TYR A 76 -14.86 -11.11 1.27
C TYR A 76 -14.79 -12.09 2.44
N MET A 77 -13.58 -12.45 2.86
CA MET A 77 -13.35 -13.35 3.99
C MET A 77 -13.77 -12.75 5.34
N TYR A 78 -13.65 -11.44 5.52
CA TYR A 78 -14.01 -10.78 6.77
C TYR A 78 -15.47 -11.01 7.18
N PRO A 79 -16.49 -10.63 6.37
CA PRO A 79 -17.90 -10.88 6.72
C PRO A 79 -18.21 -12.38 6.78
N TRP A 80 -17.59 -13.20 5.92
CA TRP A 80 -17.75 -14.65 5.96
C TRP A 80 -17.28 -15.23 7.30
N SER A 81 -16.11 -14.80 7.80
CA SER A 81 -15.54 -15.29 9.06
C SER A 81 -16.39 -14.94 10.28
N ILE A 82 -16.98 -13.75 10.30
CA ILE A 82 -17.85 -13.30 11.40
C ILE A 82 -19.21 -14.01 11.32
N GLY A 83 -19.73 -14.26 10.11
CA GLY A 83 -21.03 -14.89 9.88
C GLY A 83 -21.04 -16.43 9.86
N MET A 84 -19.90 -17.12 10.06
CA MET A 84 -19.77 -18.58 9.87
C MET A 84 -20.79 -19.41 10.66
N VAL A 85 -21.21 -18.93 11.83
CA VAL A 85 -22.18 -19.62 12.70
C VAL A 85 -23.59 -19.55 12.11
N GLU A 86 -23.96 -18.45 11.45
CA GLU A 86 -25.32 -18.19 10.95
C GLU A 86 -25.56 -18.83 9.58
N ILE A 87 -24.54 -18.87 8.72
CA ILE A 87 -24.63 -19.39 7.34
C ILE A 87 -24.63 -20.93 7.24
N GLY A 88 -24.43 -21.62 8.36
CA GLY A 88 -24.45 -23.08 8.43
C GLY A 88 -23.36 -23.76 7.60
N LYS A 89 -23.46 -25.10 7.47
CA LYS A 89 -22.43 -25.92 6.81
C LYS A 89 -22.22 -25.54 5.34
N GLU A 90 -23.28 -25.17 4.63
CA GLU A 90 -23.21 -24.80 3.21
C GLU A 90 -22.40 -23.52 3.00
N GLY A 91 -22.62 -22.48 3.82
CA GLY A 91 -21.84 -21.25 3.76
C GLY A 91 -20.37 -21.44 4.15
N VAL A 92 -20.09 -22.32 5.12
CA VAL A 92 -18.71 -22.68 5.47
C VAL A 92 -18.01 -23.39 4.31
N VAL A 93 -18.65 -24.37 3.68
CA VAL A 93 -18.08 -25.07 2.51
C VAL A 93 -17.87 -24.10 1.34
N GLY A 94 -18.84 -23.19 1.10
CA GLY A 94 -18.73 -22.16 0.06
C GLY A 94 -17.51 -21.26 0.24
N GLY A 95 -17.24 -20.77 1.46
CA GLY A 95 -16.08 -19.93 1.73
C GLY A 95 -14.75 -20.69 1.65
N ILE A 96 -14.73 -21.98 2.01
CA ILE A 96 -13.54 -22.83 1.80
C ILE A 96 -13.27 -23.00 0.30
N ILE A 97 -14.29 -23.25 -0.51
CA ILE A 97 -14.14 -23.36 -1.97
C ILE A 97 -13.63 -22.03 -2.56
N PHE A 98 -14.16 -20.90 -2.10
CA PHE A 98 -13.71 -19.58 -2.52
C PHE A 98 -12.21 -19.34 -2.22
N MET A 99 -11.78 -19.60 -0.97
CA MET A 99 -10.36 -19.51 -0.59
C MET A 99 -9.47 -20.40 -1.46
N LEU A 100 -9.87 -21.65 -1.68
CA LEU A 100 -9.09 -22.59 -2.50
C LEU A 100 -8.96 -22.10 -3.95
N MET A 101 -10.02 -21.54 -4.52
CA MET A 101 -10.00 -21.04 -5.90
C MET A 101 -8.97 -19.92 -6.09
N LEU A 102 -8.93 -18.95 -5.17
CA LEU A 102 -7.98 -17.83 -5.24
C LEU A 102 -6.56 -18.27 -4.85
N THR A 103 -6.42 -19.17 -3.87
CA THR A 103 -5.12 -19.78 -3.53
C THR A 103 -4.52 -20.54 -4.72
N ILE A 104 -5.34 -21.26 -5.49
CA ILE A 104 -4.87 -21.95 -6.71
C ILE A 104 -4.40 -20.94 -7.75
N GLY A 105 -5.16 -19.85 -7.97
CA GLY A 105 -4.75 -18.76 -8.86
C GLY A 105 -3.42 -18.14 -8.44
N TYR A 106 -3.24 -17.91 -7.14
CA TYR A 106 -2.00 -17.41 -6.56
C TYR A 106 -0.82 -18.35 -6.80
N VAL A 107 -0.98 -19.63 -6.49
CA VAL A 107 0.06 -20.66 -6.69
C VAL A 107 0.41 -20.78 -8.18
N TYR A 108 -0.56 -20.65 -9.07
CA TYR A 108 -0.32 -20.68 -10.51
C TYR A 108 0.55 -19.50 -10.99
N GLU A 109 0.22 -18.28 -10.57
CA GLU A 109 1.02 -17.09 -10.91
C GLU A 109 2.43 -17.17 -10.31
N TRP A 110 2.55 -17.71 -9.10
CA TRP A 110 3.86 -17.96 -8.48
C TRP A 110 4.69 -18.94 -9.31
N LYS A 111 4.11 -20.08 -9.71
CA LYS A 111 4.81 -21.06 -10.57
C LYS A 111 5.17 -20.53 -11.96
N LYS A 112 4.49 -19.49 -12.45
CA LYS A 112 4.78 -18.83 -13.72
C LYS A 112 5.84 -17.73 -13.62
N GLY A 113 6.42 -17.50 -12.45
CA GLY A 113 7.37 -16.40 -12.24
C GLY A 113 6.70 -15.02 -12.31
N GLY A 114 5.38 -14.95 -12.05
CA GLY A 114 4.66 -13.67 -11.97
C GLY A 114 5.11 -12.79 -10.81
N ILE A 115 5.76 -13.40 -9.80
CA ILE A 115 6.19 -12.79 -8.53
C ILE A 115 7.72 -12.91 -8.36
N GLU A 116 8.46 -13.38 -9.37
CA GLU A 116 9.91 -13.50 -9.28
C GLU A 116 10.59 -12.12 -9.39
N TRP A 117 11.63 -11.94 -8.57
CA TRP A 117 12.33 -10.67 -8.37
C TRP A 117 13.74 -10.64 -8.99
N GLU A 118 14.03 -11.57 -9.90
CA GLU A 118 15.29 -11.61 -10.68
C GLU A 118 15.16 -10.86 -12.02
#